data_AF-A0A9E5MTM8-F1
#
_entry.id   AF-A0A9E5MTM8-F1
#
_cell.length_a   1.000
_cell.length_b   1.000
_cell.length_c   1.000
_cell.angle_alpha   90.00
_cell.angle_beta   90.00
_cell.angle_gamma   90.00
#
_symmetry.space_group_name_H-M   'P 1'
#
loop_
_entity.id
_entity.type
_entity.pdbx_description
1 polymer ?
#
loop_
_entity_poly.entity_id
_entity_poly.type
_entity_poly.pdbx_seq_one_letter_code
_entity_poly.pdbx_strand_id
1 'polypeptide(L)'
;MAISESSRAKLSWLLLESFLVVASILLAFWIDAWWDQRKDRIKEYEILIGLEAEFVDVKTRLEYWASRNARGIGGIGKFLSGVDPETDRRAVEYAFESASIANILDRGGAVDALIFSGRLEQIGDRDLRTLLIKWPDWIDDIASNDLSARRFAMDQIQPYLARHGFPGVDCPEGRLVCAEPGPVPTAYLALAADPEFRALLMLRRNWLRGAVRDHNNAANQAEEILSLIRKRLETIAD
;
A
#
# COMPACT_ATOMS: atom_id res chain seq x y z
N MET A 1 -55.12 -33.67 53.75
CA MET A 1 -55.50 -32.45 53.00
C MET A 1 -55.26 -32.75 51.52
N ALA A 2 -56.26 -33.30 50.83
CA ALA A 2 -56.15 -33.73 49.45
C ALA A 2 -56.28 -32.50 48.54
N ILE A 3 -55.18 -32.10 47.91
CA ILE A 3 -55.23 -31.16 46.78
C ILE A 3 -56.01 -31.89 45.70
N SER A 4 -57.23 -31.42 45.38
CA SER A 4 -58.10 -32.06 44.39
C SER A 4 -57.39 -32.10 43.03
N GLU A 5 -57.60 -33.17 42.26
CA GLU A 5 -57.02 -33.33 40.91
C GLU A 5 -57.29 -32.11 40.00
N SER A 6 -58.41 -31.43 40.22
CA SER A 6 -58.79 -30.16 39.58
C SER A 6 -57.78 -29.03 39.80
N SER A 7 -57.16 -28.94 40.98
CA SER A 7 -56.19 -27.89 41.31
C SER A 7 -54.82 -28.13 40.69
N ARG A 8 -54.41 -29.40 40.51
CA ARG A 8 -53.15 -29.77 39.85
C ARG A 8 -53.18 -29.48 38.36
N ALA A 9 -54.30 -29.77 37.70
CA ALA A 9 -54.52 -29.50 36.27
C ALA A 9 -54.47 -28.00 35.95
N LYS A 10 -55.01 -27.15 36.84
CA LYS A 10 -54.93 -25.68 36.70
C LYS A 10 -53.52 -25.15 36.87
N LEU A 11 -52.75 -25.68 37.83
CA LEU A 11 -51.37 -25.26 38.06
C LEU A 11 -50.45 -25.66 36.89
N SER A 12 -50.60 -26.87 36.35
CA SER A 12 -49.85 -27.31 35.16
C SER A 12 -50.19 -26.48 33.91
N TRP A 13 -51.45 -26.05 33.77
CA TRP A 13 -51.87 -25.20 32.66
C TRP A 13 -51.29 -23.79 32.76
N LEU A 14 -51.32 -23.18 33.95
CA LEU A 14 -50.70 -21.86 34.20
C LEU A 14 -49.17 -21.87 34.00
N LEU A 15 -48.49 -22.96 34.40
CA LEU A 15 -47.06 -23.13 34.16
C LEU A 15 -46.74 -23.27 32.67
N LEU A 16 -47.56 -24.01 31.92
CA LEU A 16 -47.41 -24.15 30.47
C LEU A 16 -47.65 -22.82 29.74
N GLU A 17 -48.66 -22.05 30.16
CA GLU A 17 -48.96 -20.73 29.62
C GLU A 17 -47.83 -19.73 29.91
N SER A 18 -47.33 -19.70 31.14
CA SER A 18 -46.17 -18.87 31.50
C SER A 18 -44.91 -19.26 30.71
N PHE A 19 -44.65 -20.55 30.53
CA PHE A 19 -43.56 -21.05 29.71
C PHE A 19 -43.70 -20.63 28.25
N LEU A 20 -44.90 -20.71 27.68
CA LEU A 20 -45.21 -20.27 26.31
C LEU A 20 -44.92 -18.77 26.11
N VAL A 21 -45.29 -17.92 27.07
CA VAL A 21 -45.00 -16.48 27.02
C VAL A 21 -43.49 -16.22 27.08
N VAL A 22 -42.76 -16.91 27.96
CA VAL A 22 -41.30 -16.75 28.04
C VAL A 22 -40.62 -17.25 26.76
N ALA A 23 -41.05 -18.39 26.22
CA ALA A 23 -40.51 -18.96 24.99
C ALA A 23 -40.74 -18.03 23.77
N SER A 24 -41.90 -17.38 23.67
CA SER A 24 -42.19 -16.44 22.57
C SER A 24 -41.31 -15.18 22.64
N ILE A 25 -41.09 -14.64 23.85
CA ILE A 25 -40.20 -13.49 24.06
C ILE A 25 -38.75 -13.86 23.74
N LEU A 26 -38.26 -15.02 24.19
CA LEU A 26 -36.91 -15.49 23.89
C LEU A 26 -36.71 -15.72 22.39
N LEU A 27 -37.71 -16.27 21.70
CA LEU A 27 -37.67 -16.45 20.25
C LEU A 27 -37.57 -15.10 19.53
N ALA A 28 -38.34 -14.09 19.97
CA ALA A 28 -38.28 -12.75 19.40
C ALA A 28 -36.88 -12.12 19.55
N PHE A 29 -36.29 -12.19 20.75
CA PHE A 29 -34.92 -11.72 20.96
C PHE A 29 -33.88 -12.51 20.15
N TRP A 30 -34.09 -13.81 19.97
CA TRP A 30 -33.21 -14.65 19.17
C TRP A 30 -33.25 -14.25 17.68
N ILE A 31 -34.45 -14.00 17.13
CA ILE A 31 -34.62 -13.53 15.75
C ILE A 31 -33.97 -12.16 15.57
N ASP A 32 -34.17 -11.24 16.52
CA ASP A 32 -33.61 -9.89 16.47
C ASP A 32 -32.07 -9.92 16.51
N ALA A 33 -31.50 -10.68 17.45
CA ALA A 33 -30.05 -10.88 17.55
C ALA A 33 -29.46 -11.52 16.29
N TRP A 34 -30.16 -12.49 15.69
CA TRP A 34 -29.72 -13.11 14.44
C TRP A 34 -29.75 -12.12 13.26
N TRP A 35 -30.78 -11.28 13.18
CA TRP A 35 -30.90 -10.26 12.13
C TRP A 35 -29.82 -9.18 12.25
N ASP A 36 -29.52 -8.73 13.46
CA ASP A 36 -28.45 -7.77 13.69
C ASP A 36 -27.07 -8.35 13.36
N GLN A 37 -26.81 -9.61 13.73
CA GLN A 37 -25.59 -10.30 13.31
C GLN A 37 -25.48 -10.39 11.78
N ARG A 38 -26.60 -10.58 11.06
CA ARG A 38 -26.61 -10.57 9.59
C ARG A 38 -26.27 -9.19 9.03
N LYS A 39 -26.82 -8.11 9.58
CA LYS A 39 -26.48 -6.74 9.15
C LYS A 39 -25.01 -6.42 9.35
N ASP A 40 -24.45 -6.83 10.48
CA ASP A 40 -23.04 -6.54 10.78
C ASP A 40 -22.10 -7.31 9.85
N ARG A 41 -22.44 -8.56 9.49
CA ARG A 41 -21.73 -9.30 8.43
C ARG A 41 -21.77 -8.58 7.07
N ILE A 42 -22.91 -7.99 6.70
CA ILE A 42 -23.04 -7.24 5.43
C ILE A 42 -22.16 -5.98 5.45
N LYS A 43 -22.15 -5.22 6.56
CA LYS A 43 -21.28 -4.04 6.70
C LYS A 43 -19.80 -4.41 6.64
N GLU A 44 -19.42 -5.46 7.36
CA GLU A 44 -18.05 -5.97 7.34
C GLU A 44 -17.65 -6.37 5.91
N TYR A 45 -18.52 -7.10 5.20
CA TYR A 45 -18.29 -7.48 3.80
C TYR A 45 -18.06 -6.27 2.89
N GLU A 46 -18.90 -5.23 2.97
CA GLU A 46 -18.74 -3.99 2.19
C GLU A 46 -17.41 -3.29 2.48
N ILE A 47 -17.01 -3.22 3.76
CA ILE A 47 -15.72 -2.66 4.17
C ILE A 47 -14.56 -3.46 3.57
N LEU A 48 -14.62 -4.79 3.66
CA LEU A 48 -13.55 -5.67 3.19
C LEU A 48 -13.38 -5.65 1.67
N ILE A 49 -14.46 -5.55 0.91
CA ILE A 49 -14.38 -5.37 -0.56
C ILE A 49 -13.70 -4.06 -0.93
N GLY A 50 -14.04 -2.96 -0.24
CA GLY A 50 -13.40 -1.66 -0.46
C GLY A 50 -11.91 -1.71 -0.14
N LEU A 51 -11.54 -2.33 0.99
CA LEU A 51 -10.15 -2.52 1.38
C LEU A 51 -9.39 -3.43 0.41
N GLU A 52 -9.99 -4.51 -0.08
CA GLU A 52 -9.32 -5.40 -1.04
C GLU A 52 -8.91 -4.62 -2.29
N ALA A 53 -9.82 -3.85 -2.87
CA ALA A 53 -9.55 -3.06 -4.07
C ALA A 53 -8.41 -2.05 -3.83
N GLU A 54 -8.41 -1.35 -2.69
CA GLU A 54 -7.35 -0.40 -2.35
C GLU A 54 -6.00 -1.09 -2.14
N PHE A 55 -5.96 -2.19 -1.39
CA PHE A 55 -4.70 -2.88 -1.12
C PHE A 55 -4.11 -3.56 -2.36
N VAL A 56 -4.92 -4.03 -3.31
CA VAL A 56 -4.44 -4.53 -4.62
C VAL A 56 -3.73 -3.41 -5.38
N ASP A 57 -4.33 -2.23 -5.44
CA ASP A 57 -3.78 -1.07 -6.12
C ASP A 57 -2.51 -0.56 -5.42
N VAL A 58 -2.53 -0.41 -4.10
CA VAL A 58 -1.35 0.00 -3.33
C VAL A 58 -0.18 -0.98 -3.50
N LYS A 59 -0.43 -2.28 -3.39
CA LYS A 59 0.60 -3.30 -3.61
C LYS A 59 1.20 -3.18 -5.01
N THR A 60 0.36 -3.06 -6.04
CA THR A 60 0.80 -2.93 -7.44
C THR A 60 1.69 -1.71 -7.62
N ARG A 61 1.35 -0.57 -7.00
CA ARG A 61 2.19 0.64 -7.03
C ARG A 61 3.53 0.42 -6.33
N LEU A 62 3.53 -0.19 -5.14
CA LEU A 62 4.75 -0.48 -4.38
C LEU A 62 5.70 -1.37 -5.19
N GLU A 63 5.20 -2.45 -5.80
CA GLU A 63 5.99 -3.34 -6.66
C GLU A 63 6.52 -2.61 -7.90
N TYR A 64 5.70 -1.77 -8.53
CA TYR A 64 6.11 -0.95 -9.67
C TYR A 64 7.30 -0.04 -9.30
N TRP A 65 7.21 0.67 -8.19
CA TRP A 65 8.26 1.58 -7.74
C TRP A 65 9.51 0.85 -7.28
N ALA A 66 9.37 -0.28 -6.57
CA ALA A 66 10.50 -1.14 -6.24
C ALA A 66 11.25 -1.61 -7.50
N SER A 67 10.51 -2.10 -8.51
CA SER A 67 11.09 -2.54 -9.78
C SER A 67 11.77 -1.39 -10.55
N ARG A 68 11.13 -0.21 -10.60
CA ARG A 68 11.71 0.98 -11.25
C ARG A 68 12.99 1.42 -10.56
N ASN A 69 12.98 1.53 -9.23
CA ASN A 69 14.16 1.91 -8.45
C ASN A 69 15.29 0.88 -8.58
N ALA A 70 14.97 -0.41 -8.62
CA ALA A 70 15.94 -1.49 -8.86
C ALA A 70 16.63 -1.35 -10.23
N ARG A 71 15.88 -1.05 -11.29
CA ARG A 71 16.45 -0.74 -12.61
C ARG A 71 17.34 0.49 -12.56
N GLY A 72 16.94 1.53 -11.83
CA GLY A 72 17.75 2.74 -11.64
C GLY A 72 19.09 2.47 -10.94
N ILE A 73 19.10 1.60 -9.92
CA ILE A 73 20.34 1.16 -9.26
C ILE A 73 21.29 0.47 -10.25
N GLY A 74 20.74 -0.36 -11.14
CA GLY A 74 21.48 -1.02 -12.20
C GLY A 74 22.03 -0.03 -13.24
N GLY A 75 21.18 0.88 -13.73
CA GLY A 75 21.55 1.93 -14.68
C GLY A 75 22.67 2.83 -14.17
N ILE A 76 22.52 3.37 -12.95
CA ILE A 76 23.57 4.19 -12.30
C ILE A 76 24.84 3.36 -12.09
N GLY A 77 24.71 2.10 -11.65
CA GLY A 77 25.86 1.22 -11.46
C GLY A 77 26.67 1.02 -12.74
N LYS A 78 25.97 0.75 -13.85
CA LYS A 78 26.57 0.58 -15.18
C LYS A 78 27.21 1.87 -15.68
N PHE A 79 26.52 3.01 -15.54
CA PHE A 79 27.06 4.32 -15.89
C PHE A 79 28.38 4.63 -15.16
N LEU A 80 28.45 4.36 -13.85
CA LEU A 80 29.65 4.63 -13.04
C LEU A 80 30.83 3.68 -13.32
N SER A 81 30.57 2.47 -13.83
CA SER A 81 31.58 1.49 -14.20
C SER A 81 32.13 1.65 -15.63
N GLY A 82 31.54 2.55 -16.41
CA GLY A 82 31.84 2.74 -17.83
C GLY A 82 30.74 2.18 -18.72
N VAL A 83 30.50 2.87 -19.83
CA VAL A 83 29.45 2.57 -20.81
C VAL A 83 30.03 2.53 -22.21
N ASP A 84 29.54 1.60 -23.01
CA ASP A 84 29.73 1.62 -24.46
C ASP A 84 28.66 2.55 -25.09
N PRO A 85 29.04 3.67 -25.73
CA PRO A 85 28.10 4.67 -26.25
C PRO A 85 27.11 4.13 -27.29
N GLU A 86 27.48 3.07 -28.00
CA GLU A 86 26.68 2.47 -29.07
C GLU A 86 25.65 1.48 -28.52
N THR A 87 26.03 0.69 -27.50
CA THR A 87 25.19 -0.41 -26.99
C THR A 87 24.48 -0.08 -25.67
N ASP A 88 24.95 0.93 -24.93
CA ASP A 88 24.51 1.22 -23.56
C ASP A 88 23.66 2.46 -23.42
N ARG A 89 23.18 3.07 -24.52
CA ARG A 89 22.36 4.28 -24.49
C ARG A 89 21.22 4.22 -23.47
N ARG A 90 20.48 3.12 -23.46
CA ARG A 90 19.36 2.92 -22.55
C ARG A 90 19.79 2.89 -21.08
N ALA A 91 20.99 2.41 -20.78
CA ALA A 91 21.52 2.42 -19.41
C ALA A 91 21.87 3.84 -18.96
N VAL A 92 22.41 4.67 -19.86
CA VAL A 92 22.66 6.09 -19.60
C VAL A 92 21.34 6.83 -19.40
N GLU A 93 20.36 6.64 -20.27
CA GLU A 93 19.01 7.21 -20.12
C GLU A 93 18.39 6.86 -18.76
N TYR A 94 18.41 5.57 -18.40
CA TYR A 94 17.91 5.15 -17.08
C TYR A 94 18.71 5.73 -15.92
N ALA A 95 20.03 5.91 -16.04
CA ALA A 95 20.84 6.50 -14.99
C ALA A 95 20.45 7.96 -14.74
N PHE A 96 20.29 8.76 -15.80
CA PHE A 96 19.90 10.18 -15.70
C PHE A 96 18.44 10.35 -15.27
N GLU A 97 17.55 9.52 -15.78
CA GLU A 97 16.16 9.46 -15.33
C GLU A 97 16.11 9.14 -13.84
N SER A 98 16.82 8.10 -13.38
CA SER A 98 16.80 7.67 -11.97
C SER A 98 17.55 8.63 -11.05
N ALA A 99 18.50 9.40 -11.60
CA ALA A 99 19.15 10.50 -10.91
C ALA A 99 18.18 11.65 -10.62
N SER A 100 17.25 11.87 -11.54
CA SER A 100 16.40 13.06 -11.59
C SER A 100 15.00 12.86 -11.03
N ILE A 101 14.40 11.71 -11.31
CA ILE A 101 13.03 11.37 -10.95
C ILE A 101 13.06 10.57 -9.65
N ALA A 102 12.27 11.03 -8.68
CA ALA A 102 12.00 10.32 -7.44
C ALA A 102 10.49 10.09 -7.30
N ASN A 103 10.15 8.95 -6.70
CA ASN A 103 8.77 8.62 -6.39
C ASN A 103 8.19 9.61 -5.36
N ILE A 104 6.88 9.82 -5.43
CA ILE A 104 6.07 10.20 -4.27
C ILE A 104 4.93 9.18 -4.23
N LEU A 105 4.98 8.29 -3.25
CA LEU A 105 3.91 7.33 -3.04
C LEU A 105 2.65 8.06 -2.56
N ASP A 106 1.53 7.83 -3.25
CA ASP A 106 0.20 8.19 -2.73
C ASP A 106 -0.23 7.15 -1.69
N ARG A 107 -0.67 7.67 -0.53
CA ARG A 107 -0.88 6.94 0.71
C ARG A 107 -2.15 6.07 0.69
N GLY A 108 -3.06 6.35 -0.24
CA GLY A 108 -4.43 5.83 -0.16
C GLY A 108 -5.22 6.56 0.92
N GLY A 109 -6.38 6.02 1.31
CA GLY A 109 -7.25 6.71 2.27
C GLY A 109 -8.38 5.89 2.89
N ALA A 110 -8.64 4.65 2.43
CA ALA A 110 -9.69 3.85 3.05
C ALA A 110 -9.36 3.47 4.49
N VAL A 111 -8.09 3.14 4.78
CA VAL A 111 -7.67 2.77 6.15
C VAL A 111 -7.85 3.94 7.11
N ASP A 112 -7.38 5.13 6.73
CA ASP A 112 -7.58 6.36 7.51
C ASP A 112 -9.07 6.66 7.70
N ALA A 113 -9.87 6.55 6.64
CA ALA A 113 -11.31 6.75 6.73
C ALA A 113 -11.98 5.76 7.68
N LEU A 114 -11.54 4.51 7.75
CA LEU A 114 -12.05 3.51 8.70
C LEU A 114 -11.66 3.82 10.14
N ILE A 115 -10.41 4.24 10.37
CA ILE A 115 -9.91 4.63 11.68
C ILE A 115 -10.68 5.85 12.20
N PHE A 116 -10.76 6.92 11.40
CA PHE A 116 -11.43 8.17 11.81
C PHE A 116 -12.96 8.03 11.95
N SER A 117 -13.58 7.11 11.20
CA SER A 117 -15.01 6.83 11.35
C SER A 117 -15.34 5.87 12.51
N GLY A 118 -14.33 5.33 13.21
CA GLY A 118 -14.52 4.33 14.26
C GLY A 118 -15.08 2.98 13.75
N ARG A 119 -15.06 2.76 12.43
CA ARG A 119 -15.61 1.55 11.80
C ARG A 119 -14.63 0.39 11.77
N LEU A 120 -13.38 0.60 12.14
CA LEU A 120 -12.39 -0.47 12.20
C LEU A 120 -12.85 -1.63 13.11
N GLU A 121 -13.57 -1.34 14.20
CA GLU A 121 -14.11 -2.36 15.10
C GLU A 121 -15.19 -3.27 14.47
N GLN A 122 -15.71 -2.90 13.31
CA GLN A 122 -16.66 -3.72 12.55
C GLN A 122 -15.96 -4.88 11.80
N ILE A 123 -14.62 -4.85 11.73
CA ILE A 123 -13.83 -5.96 11.22
C ILE A 123 -13.64 -6.98 12.34
N GLY A 124 -14.25 -8.15 12.21
CA GLY A 124 -14.22 -9.19 13.23
C GLY A 124 -12.83 -9.80 13.42
N ASP A 125 -12.03 -9.84 12.36
CA ASP A 125 -10.67 -10.38 12.40
C ASP A 125 -9.71 -9.46 13.16
N ARG A 126 -9.17 -9.96 14.29
CA ARG A 126 -8.30 -9.20 15.17
C ARG A 126 -6.91 -8.98 14.59
N ASP A 127 -6.39 -9.96 13.85
CA ASP A 127 -5.05 -9.88 13.26
C ASP A 127 -5.07 -8.87 12.11
N LEU A 128 -6.11 -8.92 11.27
CA LEU A 128 -6.35 -7.93 10.22
C LEU A 128 -6.48 -6.51 10.80
N ARG A 129 -7.31 -6.31 11.84
CA ARG A 129 -7.40 -4.99 12.51
C ARG A 129 -6.04 -4.51 13.00
N THR A 130 -5.26 -5.40 13.60
CA THR A 130 -3.93 -5.05 14.14
C THR A 130 -2.98 -4.58 13.04
N LEU A 131 -3.00 -5.20 11.86
CA LEU A 131 -2.20 -4.78 10.72
C LEU A 131 -2.71 -3.47 10.12
N LEU A 132 -4.03 -3.30 9.98
CA LEU A 132 -4.64 -2.08 9.47
C LEU A 132 -4.34 -0.85 10.35
N ILE A 133 -4.22 -1.02 11.67
CA ILE A 133 -3.82 0.08 12.58
C ILE A 133 -2.38 0.54 12.33
N LYS A 134 -1.49 -0.39 12.00
CA LYS A 134 -0.06 -0.10 11.78
C LYS A 134 0.25 0.43 10.38
N TRP A 135 -0.63 0.14 9.43
CA TRP A 135 -0.43 0.45 8.02
C TRP A 135 -0.16 1.94 7.73
N PRO A 136 -0.90 2.91 8.30
CA PRO A 136 -0.65 4.33 8.07
C PRO A 136 0.76 4.76 8.46
N ASP A 137 1.25 4.33 9.64
CA ASP A 137 2.60 4.67 10.12
C ASP A 137 3.68 4.17 9.15
N TRP A 138 3.56 2.93 8.65
CA TRP A 138 4.50 2.39 7.68
C TRP A 138 4.52 3.15 6.36
N ILE A 139 3.34 3.49 5.84
CA ILE A 139 3.24 4.23 4.57
C ILE A 139 3.72 5.67 4.72
N ASP A 140 3.47 6.30 5.86
CA ASP A 140 3.95 7.66 6.14
C ASP A 140 5.47 7.74 6.22
N ASP A 141 6.12 6.76 6.87
CA ASP A 141 7.57 6.67 6.89
C ASP A 141 8.16 6.52 5.48
N ILE A 142 7.55 5.68 4.64
CA ILE A 142 7.97 5.49 3.24
C ILE A 142 7.77 6.77 2.43
N ALA A 143 6.61 7.41 2.55
CA ALA A 143 6.32 8.65 1.84
C ALA A 143 7.28 9.78 2.25
N SER A 144 7.65 9.85 3.53
CA SER A 144 8.64 10.79 4.05
C SER A 144 10.04 10.55 3.47
N ASN A 145 10.45 9.28 3.39
CA ASN A 145 11.73 8.89 2.78
C ASN A 145 11.75 9.21 1.27
N ASP A 146 10.67 8.89 0.55
CA ASP A 146 10.51 9.19 -0.88
C ASP A 146 10.57 10.71 -1.13
N LEU A 147 9.91 11.52 -0.29
CA LEU A 147 9.98 12.98 -0.36
C LEU A 147 11.40 13.50 -0.12
N SER A 148 12.12 12.93 0.86
CA SER A 148 13.52 13.29 1.15
C SER A 148 14.43 12.95 -0.03
N ALA A 149 14.24 11.78 -0.63
CA ALA A 149 14.96 11.36 -1.83
C ALA A 149 14.66 12.27 -3.04
N ARG A 150 13.42 12.76 -3.16
CA ARG A 150 13.03 13.75 -4.18
C ARG A 150 13.70 15.09 -3.96
N ARG A 151 13.70 15.60 -2.73
CA ARG A 151 14.40 16.86 -2.38
C ARG A 151 15.88 16.76 -2.71
N PHE A 152 16.53 15.66 -2.37
CA PHE A 152 17.93 15.45 -2.75
C PHE A 152 18.14 15.54 -4.28
N ALA A 153 17.29 14.90 -5.09
CA ALA A 153 17.38 15.00 -6.55
C ALA A 153 17.17 16.44 -7.05
N MET A 154 16.17 17.15 -6.53
CA MET A 154 15.82 18.51 -6.97
C MET A 154 16.81 19.57 -6.49
N ASP A 155 17.39 19.40 -5.31
CA ASP A 155 18.20 20.43 -4.65
C ASP A 155 19.70 20.22 -4.88
N GLN A 156 20.13 18.99 -5.19
CA GLN A 156 21.55 18.64 -5.38
C GLN A 156 21.86 18.24 -6.82
N ILE A 157 21.08 17.32 -7.39
CA ILE A 157 21.36 16.75 -8.72
C ILE A 157 20.92 17.70 -9.84
N GLN A 158 19.68 18.19 -9.82
CA GLN A 158 19.18 19.09 -10.87
C GLN A 158 20.03 20.37 -11.01
N PRO A 159 20.42 21.06 -9.93
CA PRO A 159 21.23 22.27 -10.07
C PRO A 159 22.63 21.96 -10.58
N TYR A 160 23.21 20.82 -10.21
CA TYR A 160 24.47 20.35 -10.77
C TYR A 160 24.36 20.13 -12.29
N LEU A 161 23.34 19.38 -12.72
CA LEU A 161 23.08 19.09 -14.14
C LEU A 161 22.87 20.37 -14.94
N ALA A 162 22.05 21.29 -14.43
CA ALA A 162 21.76 22.57 -15.08
C ALA A 162 23.04 23.42 -15.27
N ARG A 163 23.92 23.50 -14.27
CA ARG A 163 25.22 24.21 -14.38
C ARG A 163 26.14 23.61 -15.44
N HIS A 164 25.99 22.32 -15.75
CA HIS A 164 26.76 21.60 -16.76
C HIS A 164 26.05 21.50 -18.12
N GLY A 165 24.95 22.24 -18.32
CA GLY A 165 24.25 22.32 -19.60
C GLY A 165 23.19 21.23 -19.83
N PHE A 166 22.74 20.55 -18.78
CA PHE A 166 21.69 19.53 -18.83
C PHE A 166 20.43 20.04 -18.10
N PRO A 167 19.45 20.65 -18.80
CA PRO A 167 18.33 21.37 -18.18
C PRO A 167 17.24 20.50 -17.51
N GLY A 168 17.54 19.24 -17.18
CA GLY A 168 16.59 18.31 -16.55
C GLY A 168 15.89 17.37 -17.54
N VAL A 169 14.93 16.59 -17.04
CA VAL A 169 14.26 15.46 -17.76
C VAL A 169 13.17 15.90 -18.74
N ASP A 170 12.95 17.19 -18.91
CA ASP A 170 11.89 17.75 -19.76
C ASP A 170 12.47 18.12 -21.13
N CYS A 171 12.97 17.12 -21.84
CA CYS A 171 13.42 17.30 -23.22
C CYS A 171 12.21 17.35 -24.16
N PRO A 172 12.31 18.06 -25.30
CA PRO A 172 11.28 18.03 -26.33
C PRO A 172 10.89 16.59 -26.69
N GLU A 173 9.61 16.36 -26.98
CA GLU A 173 9.07 15.07 -27.45
C GLU A 173 9.09 13.93 -26.41
N GLY A 174 9.20 14.23 -25.11
CA GLY A 174 9.12 13.22 -24.05
C GLY A 174 10.37 12.34 -23.94
N ARG A 175 11.51 12.82 -24.44
CA ARG A 175 12.80 12.12 -24.32
C ARG A 175 13.39 12.31 -22.92
N LEU A 176 14.03 11.26 -22.39
CA LEU A 176 14.70 11.30 -21.08
C LEU A 176 16.13 11.87 -21.15
N VAL A 177 16.70 11.92 -22.35
CA VAL A 177 18.00 12.50 -22.69
C VAL A 177 17.79 13.42 -23.87
N CYS A 178 18.26 14.67 -23.78
CA CYS A 178 18.05 15.71 -24.80
C CYS A 178 19.04 15.48 -25.96
N ALA A 179 18.99 14.30 -26.54
CA ALA A 179 19.85 13.86 -27.62
C ALA A 179 19.01 13.32 -28.79
N GLU A 180 19.44 13.66 -30.00
CA GLU A 180 18.99 13.02 -31.24
C GLU A 180 19.13 11.48 -31.15
N PRO A 181 18.35 10.71 -31.92
CA PRO A 181 18.59 9.28 -32.10
C PRO A 181 20.04 9.01 -32.53
N GLY A 182 20.72 8.05 -31.90
CA GLY A 182 22.14 7.76 -32.15
C GLY A 182 22.93 7.44 -30.88
N PRO A 183 24.27 7.47 -30.93
CA PRO A 183 25.12 7.20 -29.78
C PRO A 183 24.91 8.21 -28.66
N VAL A 184 25.22 7.82 -27.42
CA VAL A 184 25.15 8.74 -26.27
C VAL A 184 26.09 9.93 -26.51
N PRO A 185 25.63 11.20 -26.35
CA PRO A 185 26.51 12.34 -26.55
C PRO A 185 27.67 12.33 -25.57
N THR A 186 28.87 12.67 -26.05
CA THR A 186 30.12 12.66 -25.26
C THR A 186 30.04 13.51 -23.99
N ALA A 187 29.22 14.56 -23.97
CA ALA A 187 28.98 15.37 -22.78
C ALA A 187 28.38 14.55 -21.61
N TYR A 188 27.44 13.63 -21.88
CA TYR A 188 26.89 12.75 -20.85
C TYR A 188 27.93 11.76 -20.34
N LEU A 189 28.80 11.27 -21.24
CA LEU A 189 29.89 10.35 -20.88
C LEU A 189 30.95 11.03 -20.04
N ALA A 190 31.26 12.30 -20.33
CA ALA A 190 32.23 13.09 -19.58
C ALA A 190 31.82 13.27 -18.11
N LEU A 191 30.51 13.39 -17.84
CA LEU A 191 29.98 13.44 -16.47
C LEU A 191 30.29 12.18 -15.66
N ALA A 192 30.45 11.01 -16.30
CA ALA A 192 30.84 9.79 -15.59
C ALA A 192 32.24 9.87 -14.99
N ALA A 193 33.10 10.76 -15.51
CA ALA A 193 34.45 11.01 -15.00
C ALA A 193 34.50 12.16 -13.98
N ASP A 194 33.43 12.95 -13.85
CA ASP A 194 33.36 14.07 -12.92
C ASP A 194 33.25 13.60 -11.46
N PRO A 195 34.17 13.97 -10.55
CA PRO A 195 34.14 13.50 -9.17
C PRO A 195 32.91 13.92 -8.37
N GLU A 196 32.38 15.13 -8.60
CA GLU A 196 31.19 15.66 -7.91
C GLU A 196 29.95 14.90 -8.36
N PHE A 197 29.76 14.72 -9.67
CA PHE A 197 28.62 13.96 -10.19
C PHE A 197 28.65 12.51 -9.77
N ARG A 198 29.83 11.88 -9.80
CA ARG A 198 30.00 10.50 -9.30
C ARG A 198 29.57 10.38 -7.84
N ALA A 199 29.95 11.33 -6.99
CA ALA A 199 29.54 11.34 -5.58
C ALA A 199 28.01 11.49 -5.42
N LEU A 200 27.41 12.42 -6.17
CA LEU A 200 25.95 12.61 -6.19
C LEU A 200 25.21 11.35 -6.63
N LEU A 201 25.66 10.69 -7.69
CA LEU A 201 25.09 9.44 -8.19
C LEU A 201 25.26 8.27 -7.20
N MET A 202 26.39 8.20 -6.51
CA MET A 202 26.59 7.19 -5.47
C MET A 202 25.63 7.37 -4.30
N LEU A 203 25.44 8.61 -3.83
CA LEU A 203 24.45 8.94 -2.80
C LEU A 203 23.03 8.61 -3.27
N ARG A 204 22.69 9.01 -4.50
CA ARG A 204 21.38 8.69 -5.10
C ARG A 204 21.14 7.19 -5.19
N ARG A 205 22.14 6.42 -5.59
CA ARG A 205 22.04 4.95 -5.66
C ARG A 205 21.76 4.33 -4.29
N ASN A 206 22.27 4.92 -3.20
CA ASN A 206 21.94 4.48 -1.85
C ASN A 206 20.50 4.81 -1.46
N TRP A 207 20.00 6.00 -1.81
CA TRP A 207 18.58 6.34 -1.65
C TRP A 207 17.67 5.36 -2.39
N LEU A 208 17.98 5.04 -3.65
CA LEU A 208 17.21 4.07 -4.43
C LEU A 208 17.22 2.68 -3.78
N ARG A 209 18.35 2.23 -3.22
CA ARG A 209 18.41 0.95 -2.49
C ARG A 209 17.51 0.93 -1.26
N GLY A 210 17.49 2.02 -0.50
CA GLY A 210 16.58 2.21 0.62
C GLY A 210 15.13 2.08 0.16
N ALA A 211 14.76 2.86 -0.87
CA ALA A 211 13.42 2.84 -1.45
C ALA A 211 13.01 1.43 -1.92
N VAL A 212 13.87 0.71 -2.65
CA VAL A 212 13.57 -0.69 -3.08
C VAL A 212 13.25 -1.58 -1.89
N ARG A 213 14.04 -1.52 -0.82
CA ARG A 213 13.82 -2.33 0.38
C ARG A 213 12.50 -1.96 1.04
N ASP A 214 12.27 -0.66 1.23
CA ASP A 214 11.09 -0.17 1.95
C ASP A 214 9.81 -0.47 1.15
N HIS A 215 9.81 -0.24 -0.17
CA HIS A 215 8.69 -0.57 -1.07
C HIS A 215 8.42 -2.09 -1.12
N ASN A 216 9.45 -2.93 -1.21
CA ASN A 216 9.26 -4.39 -1.18
C ASN A 216 8.70 -4.87 0.16
N ASN A 217 9.19 -4.33 1.28
CA ASN A 217 8.68 -4.68 2.60
C ASN A 217 7.20 -4.30 2.74
N ALA A 218 6.82 -3.09 2.32
CA ALA A 218 5.43 -2.66 2.32
C ALA A 218 4.55 -3.47 1.36
N ALA A 219 5.06 -3.87 0.18
CA ALA A 219 4.33 -4.74 -0.74
C ALA A 219 4.03 -6.11 -0.12
N ASN A 220 4.99 -6.67 0.63
CA ASN A 220 4.78 -7.92 1.37
C ASN A 220 3.74 -7.76 2.49
N GLN A 221 3.75 -6.63 3.20
CA GLN A 221 2.75 -6.33 4.23
C GLN A 221 1.35 -6.11 3.63
N ALA A 222 1.26 -5.45 2.47
CA ALA A 222 0.01 -5.33 1.72
C ALA A 222 -0.52 -6.70 1.28
N GLU A 223 0.35 -7.62 0.84
CA GLU A 223 -0.04 -8.98 0.50
C GLU A 223 -0.55 -9.77 1.72
N GLU A 224 0.08 -9.60 2.88
CA GLU A 224 -0.37 -10.22 4.13
C GLU A 224 -1.79 -9.72 4.50
N ILE A 225 -2.01 -8.40 4.43
CA ILE A 225 -3.33 -7.80 4.66
C ILE A 225 -4.36 -8.33 3.63
N LEU A 226 -4.02 -8.38 2.34
CA LEU A 226 -4.89 -8.93 1.29
C LEU A 226 -5.26 -10.39 1.57
N SER A 227 -4.32 -11.20 2.03
CA SER A 227 -4.57 -12.61 2.34
C SER A 227 -5.60 -12.77 3.47
N LEU A 228 -5.52 -11.92 4.50
CA LEU A 228 -6.47 -11.92 5.61
C LEU A 228 -7.84 -11.40 5.18
N ILE A 229 -7.88 -10.35 4.36
CA ILE A 229 -9.13 -9.82 3.79
C ILE A 229 -9.86 -10.91 3.01
N ARG A 230 -9.16 -11.59 2.08
CA ARG A 230 -9.74 -12.65 1.25
C ARG A 230 -10.24 -13.83 2.08
N LYS A 231 -9.44 -14.30 3.03
CA LYS A 231 -9.83 -15.35 3.97
C LYS A 231 -11.09 -14.96 4.75
N ARG A 232 -11.18 -13.70 5.18
CA ARG A 232 -12.34 -13.20 5.92
C ARG A 232 -13.59 -13.09 5.04
N LEU A 233 -13.44 -12.64 3.80
CA LEU A 233 -14.53 -12.59 2.82
C LEU A 233 -15.11 -13.99 2.53
N GLU A 234 -14.25 -15.00 2.36
CA GLU A 234 -14.68 -16.40 2.23
C GLU A 234 -15.51 -16.86 3.43
N THR A 235 -15.03 -16.56 4.65
CA THR A 235 -15.72 -16.93 5.90
C THR A 235 -17.06 -16.22 6.09
N ILE A 236 -17.26 -15.03 5.53
CA ILE A 236 -18.52 -14.28 5.63
C ILE A 236 -19.54 -14.72 4.57
N ALA A 237 -19.06 -15.26 3.44
CA ALA A 237 -19.90 -15.76 2.36
C ALA A 237 -20.58 -17.11 2.69
N ASP A 238 -19.96 -17.90 3.57
CA ASP A 238 -20.47 -19.16 4.13
C ASP A 238 -21.52 -18.95 5.25
#